data_AF-A0A6B3EYJ7-F1
#
_entry.id   AF-A0A6B3EYJ7-F1
#
_cell.length_a   1.000
_cell.length_b   1.000
_cell.length_c   1.000
_cell.angle_alpha   90.00
_cell.angle_beta   90.00
_cell.angle_gamma   90.00
#
_symmetry.space_group_name_H-M   'P 1'
#
loop_
_entity.id
_entity.type
_entity.pdbx_description
1 polymer ?
#
loop_
_entity_poly.entity_id
_entity_poly.type
_entity_poly.pdbx_seq_one_letter_code
_entity_poly.pdbx_strand_id
1 'polypeptide(L)' 'MIVLTSPTGRIGGSLLSQLLDEAPARGERLRVVVRDPARLPAEARDRVEVVVGS' A
#
# COMPACT_ATOMS: atom_id res chain seq x y z
N MET A 1 0.19 5.61 -11.81
CA MET A 1 -0.36 5.52 -10.45
C MET A 1 -0.88 4.11 -10.23
N ILE A 2 -0.46 3.44 -9.15
CA ILE A 2 -0.87 2.08 -8.80
C ILE A 2 -1.85 2.13 -7.61
N VAL A 3 -2.95 1.38 -7.72
CA VAL A 3 -3.93 1.22 -6.64
C VAL A 3 -3.91 -0.23 -6.17
N LEU A 4 -3.66 -0.46 -4.88
CA LEU A 4 -3.67 -1.79 -4.28
C LEU A 4 -4.85 -1.92 -3.31
N THR A 5 -5.77 -2.83 -3.63
CA THR A 5 -6.86 -3.25 -2.74
C THR A 5 -6.44 -4.48 -1.95
N SER A 6 -6.94 -4.63 -0.72
CA SER A 6 -6.58 -5.75 0.18
C SER A 6 -5.08 -5.85 0.51
N PRO A 7 -4.37 -4.73 0.81
CA PRO A 7 -2.92 -4.73 1.07
C PRO A 7 -2.54 -5.42 2.39
N THR A 8 -3.48 -5.72 3.27
CA THR A 8 -3.24 -6.43 4.54
C THR A 8 -3.44 -7.95 4.42
N GLY A 9 -3.74 -8.45 3.21
CA GLY A 9 -3.79 -9.88 2.92
C GLY A 9 -2.39 -10.47 2.71
N ARG A 10 -2.28 -11.80 2.62
CA ARG A 10 -0.97 -12.47 2.45
C ARG A 10 -0.24 -12.02 1.19
N ILE A 11 -0.92 -12.05 0.04
CA ILE A 11 -0.35 -11.61 -1.24
C ILE A 11 -0.24 -10.09 -1.28
N GLY A 12 -1.30 -9.39 -0.88
CA GLY A 12 -1.33 -7.92 -0.89
C GLY A 12 -0.21 -7.30 -0.04
N GLY A 13 0.08 -7.86 1.12
CA GLY A 13 1.16 -7.39 2.00
C GLY A 13 2.54 -7.61 1.39
N SER A 14 2.78 -8.78 0.81
CA SER A 14 4.04 -9.06 0.10
C SER A 14 4.23 -8.13 -1.10
N LEU A 15 3.17 -7.92 -1.88
CA LEU A 15 3.20 -7.03 -3.03
C LEU A 15 3.39 -5.57 -2.61
N LEU A 16 2.73 -5.14 -1.52
CA LEU A 16 2.93 -3.82 -0.94
C LEU A 16 4.40 -3.58 -0.60
N SER A 17 5.06 -4.53 0.07
CA SER A 17 6.50 -4.40 0.39
C SER A 17 7.35 -4.22 -0.86
N GLN A 18 7.12 -5.00 -1.92
CA GLN A 18 7.87 -4.86 -3.18
C GLN A 18 7.59 -3.52 -3.87
N LEU A 19 6.32 -3.11 -3.94
CA LEU A 19 5.92 -1.86 -4.58
C LEU A 19 6.43 -0.63 -3.84
N LEU A 20 6.53 -0.68 -2.51
CA LEU A 20 7.10 0.42 -1.73
C LEU A 20 8.52 0.75 -2.20
N ASP A 21 9.32 -0.27 -2.51
CA ASP A 21 10.73 -0.10 -2.90
C ASP A 21 10.90 0.17 -4.40
N GLU A 22 10.10 -0.47 -5.26
CA GLU A 22 10.25 -0.34 -6.71
C GLU A 22 9.49 0.85 -7.33
N ALA A 23 8.30 1.18 -6.82
CA ALA A 23 7.47 2.22 -7.42
C ALA A 23 8.15 3.60 -7.45
N PRO A 24 8.85 4.06 -6.38
CA PRO A 24 9.56 5.34 -6.40
C PRO A 24 10.63 5.42 -7.50
N ALA A 25 11.39 4.34 -7.72
CA ALA A 25 12.43 4.27 -8.76
C ALA A 25 11.84 4.37 -10.19
N ARG A 26 10.55 4.05 -10.34
CA ARG A 26 9.80 4.14 -11.59
C ARG A 26 8.97 5.42 -11.71
N GLY A 27 9.04 6.32 -10.72
CA GLY A 27 8.23 7.54 -10.66
C GLY A 27 6.74 7.28 -10.40
N GLU A 28 6.39 6.07 -9.96
CA GLU A 28 5.01 5.66 -9.71
C GLU A 28 4.58 6.00 -8.29
N ARG A 29 3.35 6.51 -8.15
CA ARG A 29 2.71 6.74 -6.85
C ARG A 29 1.84 5.56 -6.45
N LEU A 30 1.85 5.21 -5.17
CA LEU A 30 1.09 4.10 -4.61
C LEU A 30 -0.05 4.60 -3.73
N ARG A 31 -1.25 4.08 -3.98
CA ARG A 31 -2.44 4.26 -3.16
C ARG A 31 -2.94 2.90 -2.69
N VAL A 32 -3.35 2.81 -1.43
CA VAL A 32 -3.90 1.59 -0.85
C VAL A 32 -5.33 1.81 -0.37
N VAL A 33 -6.18 0.80 -0.58
CA VAL A 33 -7.56 0.80 -0.07
C VAL A 33 -7.69 -0.27 1.02
N VAL A 34 -7.99 0.16 2.25
CA VAL A 34 -8.07 -0.72 3.43
C VAL A 34 -9.31 -0.46 4.24
N ARG A 35 -9.84 -1.50 4.89
CA ARG A 35 -10.95 -1.34 5.85
C ARG A 35 -10.47 -0.74 7.18
N ASP A 36 -9.27 -1.11 7.60
CA ASP A 36 -8.66 -0.64 8.86
C ASP A 36 -7.20 -0.23 8.62
N PRO A 37 -6.90 1.09 8.61
CA PRO A 37 -5.55 1.61 8.47
C PRO A 37 -4.58 1.17 9.57
N ALA A 38 -5.05 0.85 10.78
CA ALA A 38 -4.17 0.43 11.86
C ALA A 38 -3.50 -0.92 11.58
N ARG A 39 -4.05 -1.71 10.65
CA ARG A 39 -3.49 -2.99 10.19
C ARG A 39 -2.35 -2.84 9.18
N LEU A 40 -2.10 -1.63 8.66
CA LEU A 40 -0.93 -1.37 7.83
C LEU A 40 0.29 -1.06 8.73
N PRO A 41 1.48 -1.60 8.39
CA PRO A 41 2.74 -1.19 9.02
C PRO A 41 2.88 0.34 8.96
N ALA A 42 3.41 0.95 10.04
CA ALA A 42 3.55 2.41 10.12
C ALA A 42 4.38 2.97 8.95
N GLU A 43 5.51 2.33 8.66
CA GLU A 43 6.40 2.69 7.55
C GLU A 43 5.70 2.66 6.18
N ALA A 44 4.74 1.75 6.01
CA ALA A 44 3.94 1.69 4.78
C ALA A 44 2.95 2.86 4.71
N ARG A 45 2.30 3.20 5.83
CA ARG A 45 1.34 4.31 5.90
C ARG A 45 1.97 5.66 5.58
N ASP A 46 3.23 5.86 5.93
CA ASP A 46 3.94 7.11 5.66
C ASP A 46 4.37 7.26 4.19
N ARG A 47 4.38 6.15 3.42
CA ARG A 47 4.89 6.10 2.04
C ARG A 47 3.78 5.97 0.99
N VAL A 48 2.53 5.79 1.40
CA VAL A 48 1.40 5.56 0.48
C VAL A 48 0.25 6.49 0.80
N GLU A 49 -0.58 6.75 -0.20
CA GLU A 49 -1.89 7.35 0.05
C GLU A 49 -2.85 6.27 0.59
N VAL A 50 -3.37 6.46 1.80
CA VAL A 50 -4.32 5.53 2.42
C VAL A 50 -5.74 6.01 2.20
N VAL A 51 -6.57 5.16 1.59
CA VAL A 51 -8.01 5.36 1.46
C VAL A 51 -8.73 4.30 2.28
N VAL A 52 -9.66 4.73 3.14
CA VAL A 52 -10.53 3.80 3.87
C VAL A 52 -11.64 3.34 2.93
N GLY A 53 -11.70 2.03 2.69
CA GLY A 53 -12.76 1.38 1.90
C GLY A 53 -13.81 0.73 2.78
N SER A 54 -14.96 0.42 2.19
CA SER A 54 -16.08 -0.32 2.80
C SER A 54 -15.78 -1.80 3.02
#